data_AF-A0A6I2KS38-F1
#
_entry.id   AF-A0A6I2KS38-F1
#
_cell.length_a   1.000
_cell.length_b   1.000
_cell.length_c   1.000
_cell.angle_alpha   90.00
_cell.angle_beta   90.00
_cell.angle_gamma   90.00
#
_symmetry.space_group_name_H-M   'P 1'
#
loop_
_entity.id
_entity.type
_entity.pdbx_description
1 polymer ?
#
loop_
_entity_poly.entity_id
_entity_poly.type
_entity_poly.pdbx_seq_one_letter_code
_entity_poly.pdbx_strand_id
1 'polypeptide(L)' 'MLIKDIDAWIGTEEGNRTLCALKACRDAVNLRGSRKGQFLVIGIGSSPKMANLTCDSAQAFFGAMLMGLPMQFNNSVVIQ' A
#
# COMPACT_ATOMS: atom_id res chain seq x y z
N MET A 1 -0.47 -4.11 -9.15
CA MET A 1 -0.46 -2.65 -9.40
C MET A 1 0.77 -2.06 -8.74
N LEU A 2 1.52 -1.22 -9.45
CA LEU A 2 2.70 -0.54 -8.93
C LEU A 2 2.40 0.96 -8.82
N ILE A 3 2.65 1.55 -7.65
CA ILE A 3 2.47 2.97 -7.38
C ILE A 3 3.81 3.55 -6.98
N LYS A 4 4.30 4.52 -7.76
CA LYS A 4 5.52 5.27 -7.43
C LYS A 4 5.14 6.50 -6.61
N ASP A 5 6.07 6.92 -5.74
CA ASP A 5 5.97 8.09 -4.88
C ASP A 5 4.67 8.10 -4.04
N ILE A 6 4.31 6.92 -3.52
CA ILE A 6 3.08 6.73 -2.73
C ILE A 6 3.09 7.57 -1.44
N ASP A 7 4.28 7.94 -0.97
CA ASP A 7 4.50 8.86 0.15
C ASP A 7 3.99 10.28 -0.09
N ALA A 8 3.84 10.71 -1.35
CA ALA A 8 3.20 11.98 -1.68
C ALA A 8 1.69 11.97 -1.42
N TRP A 9 1.08 10.79 -1.38
CA TRP A 9 -0.37 10.63 -1.19
C TRP A 9 -0.72 10.61 0.31
N ILE A 10 0.24 10.20 1.14
CA ILE A 10 0.10 10.14 2.59
C ILE A 10 -0.10 11.55 3.16
N GLY A 11 -1.21 11.73 3.86
CA GLY A 11 -1.55 13.00 4.52
C GLY A 11 -2.32 13.97 3.64
N THR A 12 -2.66 13.59 2.41
CA THR A 12 -3.66 14.29 1.59
C THR A 12 -5.00 13.57 1.68
N GLU A 13 -6.11 14.31 1.69
CA GLU A 13 -7.45 13.70 1.77
C GLU A 13 -7.76 12.85 0.54
N GLU A 14 -7.40 13.32 -0.65
CA GLU A 14 -7.61 12.62 -1.92
C GLU A 14 -6.70 11.38 -2.04
N GLY A 15 -5.44 11.50 -1.63
CA GLY A 15 -4.52 10.37 -1.57
C GLY A 15 -5.04 9.28 -0.64
N ASN A 16 -5.41 9.63 0.59
CA ASN A 16 -5.97 8.68 1.56
C ASN A 16 -7.23 7.98 1.02
N ARG A 17 -8.15 8.72 0.39
CA ARG A 17 -9.35 8.14 -0.25
C ARG A 17 -8.99 7.14 -1.34
N THR A 18 -8.01 7.47 -2.19
CA THR A 18 -7.54 6.59 -3.26
C THR A 18 -6.90 5.32 -2.70
N LEU A 19 -6.06 5.44 -1.67
CA LEU A 19 -5.44 4.28 -1.03
C LEU A 19 -6.49 3.35 -0.39
N CYS A 20 -7.51 3.90 0.26
CA CYS A 20 -8.64 3.14 0.79
C CYS A 20 -9.42 2.41 -0.32
N ALA A 21 -9.66 3.06 -1.46
CA ALA A 21 -10.32 2.42 -2.60
C ALA A 21 -9.50 1.25 -3.14
N LEU A 22 -8.17 1.39 -3.24
CA LEU A 22 -7.29 0.30 -3.66
C LEU A 22 -7.29 -0.88 -2.70
N LYS A 23 -7.31 -0.62 -1.38
CA LYS A 23 -7.51 -1.68 -0.37
C LYS A 23 -8.83 -2.40 -0.59
N ALA A 24 -9.93 -1.67 -0.78
CA ALA A 24 -11.24 -2.26 -1.01
C ALA A 24 -11.26 -3.13 -2.30
N CYS A 25 -10.62 -2.68 -3.37
CA CYS A 25 -10.45 -3.47 -4.61
C CYS A 25 -9.68 -4.76 -4.34
N ARG A 26 -8.57 -4.69 -3.60
CA ARG A 26 -7.81 -5.87 -3.18
C ARG A 26 -8.64 -6.84 -2.38
N ASP A 27 -9.33 -6.36 -1.36
CA ASP A 27 -10.14 -7.20 -0.47
C ASP A 27 -11.26 -7.88 -1.26
N ALA A 28 -11.90 -7.16 -2.19
CA ALA A 28 -12.92 -7.71 -3.08
C ALA A 28 -12.39 -8.82 -4.02
N VAL A 29 -11.12 -8.77 -4.41
CA VAL A 29 -10.48 -9.81 -5.23
C VAL A 29 -9.98 -10.96 -4.37
N ASN A 30 -9.24 -10.67 -3.29
CA ASN A 30 -8.44 -11.65 -2.54
C ASN A 30 -9.25 -12.38 -1.45
N LEU A 31 -10.29 -11.76 -0.85
CA LEU A 31 -11.10 -12.41 0.18
C LEU A 31 -12.20 -13.33 -0.40
N ARG A 32 -12.49 -13.23 -1.70
CA ARG A 32 -13.47 -14.11 -2.35
C ARG A 32 -12.81 -15.44 -2.70
N GLY A 33 -12.91 -16.41 -1.78
CA GLY A 33 -12.21 -17.70 -1.80
C GLY A 33 -12.39 -18.63 -3.02
N SER A 34 -13.10 -18.21 -4.06
CA SER A 34 -13.33 -19.01 -5.29
C SER A 34 -12.70 -18.44 -6.56
N ARG A 35 -12.06 -17.26 -6.53
CA ARG A 35 -11.45 -16.66 -7.74
C ARG A 35 -10.00 -17.11 -7.94
N LYS A 36 -9.64 -17.44 -9.19
CA LYS A 36 -8.28 -17.80 -9.63
C LYS A 36 -7.32 -16.60 -9.79
N GLY A 37 -7.56 -15.48 -9.12
CA GLY A 37 -6.79 -14.25 -9.31
C GLY A 37 -6.45 -13.59 -7.98
N GLN A 38 -5.21 -13.13 -7.86
CA GLN A 38 -4.76 -12.29 -6.75
C GLN A 38 -4.52 -10.88 -7.26
N PHE A 39 -4.91 -9.88 -6.47
CA PHE A 39 -4.57 -8.48 -6.70
C PHE A 39 -3.47 -8.07 -5.73
N LEU A 40 -2.26 -7.89 -6.25
CA LEU A 40 -1.10 -7.41 -5.49
C LEU A 40 -0.93 -5.91 -5.71
N VAL A 41 -0.81 -5.13 -4.63
CA VAL A 41 -0.49 -3.70 -4.70
C VAL A 41 0.91 -3.49 -4.11
N ILE A 42 1.76 -2.77 -4.83
CA ILE A 42 3.12 -2.41 -4.39
C ILE A 42 3.23 -0.89 -4.46
N GLY A 43 3.49 -0.27 -3.31
CA GLY A 43 3.81 1.14 -3.19
C GLY A 43 5.30 1.34 -3.01
N ILE A 44 5.90 2.27 -3.74
CA ILE A 44 7.30 2.66 -3.58
C ILE A 44 7.32 4.13 -3.14
N GLY A 45 8.15 4.45 -2.16
CA GLY A 45 8.28 5.80 -1.61
C GLY A 45 9.58 5.95 -0.84
N SER A 46 10.05 7.18 -0.67
CA SER A 46 11.34 7.45 -0.01
C SER A 46 11.18 7.96 1.42
N SER A 47 9.99 8.45 1.77
CA SER A 47 9.72 9.08 3.05
C SER A 47 9.64 8.08 4.21
N PRO A 48 10.09 8.45 5.43
CA PRO A 48 9.79 7.74 6.67
C PRO A 48 8.28 7.57 6.92
N LYS A 49 7.44 8.45 6.33
CA LYS A 49 5.97 8.37 6.40
C LYS A 49 5.41 7.05 5.86
N MET A 50 6.18 6.31 5.04
CA MET A 50 5.80 4.99 4.54
C MET A 50 5.43 4.01 5.67
N ALA A 51 6.06 4.12 6.84
CA ALA A 51 5.72 3.28 7.99
C ALA A 51 4.31 3.52 8.52
N ASN A 52 3.75 4.73 8.35
CA ASN A 52 2.39 5.03 8.79
C ASN A 52 1.37 4.21 8.00
N LEU A 53 1.62 3.94 6.72
CA LEU A 53 0.72 3.17 5.87
C LEU A 53 0.49 1.74 6.39
N THR A 54 1.49 1.15 7.04
CA THR A 54 1.47 -0.26 7.47
C THR A 54 1.13 -0.43 8.95
N CYS A 55 1.43 0.57 9.79
CA CYS A 55 1.35 0.46 11.25
C CYS A 55 0.10 1.11 11.85
N ASP A 56 -0.50 2.10 11.19
CA ASP A 56 -1.69 2.79 11.70
C ASP A 56 -2.97 2.03 11.28
N SER A 57 -3.76 1.61 12.26
CA SER A 57 -5.02 0.89 12.03
C SER A 57 -6.05 1.67 11.20
N ALA A 58 -5.97 3.00 11.19
CA ALA A 58 -6.83 3.84 10.36
C ALA A 58 -6.38 3.90 8.89
N GLN A 59 -5.18 3.39 8.57
CA GLN A 59 -4.63 3.45 7.22
C GLN A 59 -5.06 2.26 6.35
N ALA A 60 -5.11 2.53 5.04
CA ALA A 60 -5.54 1.56 4.04
C ALA A 60 -4.69 0.29 4.05
N PHE A 61 -3.40 0.36 4.39
CA PHE A 61 -2.49 -0.78 4.30
C PHE A 61 -2.04 -1.31 5.66
N PHE A 62 -2.84 -1.11 6.71
CA PHE A 62 -2.59 -1.74 8.00
C PHE A 62 -2.36 -3.25 7.85
N GLY A 63 -1.22 -3.74 8.36
CA GLY A 63 -0.79 -5.14 8.27
C GLY A 63 -0.04 -5.52 6.97
N ALA A 64 0.14 -4.58 6.03
CA ALA A 64 1.01 -4.78 4.88
C ALA A 64 2.50 -4.79 5.29
N MET A 65 3.35 -5.37 4.44
CA MET A 65 4.78 -5.49 4.73
C MET A 65 5.52 -4.24 4.25
N LEU A 66 6.23 -3.57 5.15
CA LEU A 66 7.20 -2.53 4.80
C LEU A 66 8.59 -3.17 4.64
N MET A 67 9.22 -2.94 3.50
CA MET A 67 10.56 -3.43 3.18
C MET A 67 11.45 -2.27 2.75
N GLY A 68 12.53 -2.05 3.50
CA GLY A 68 13.62 -1.17 3.07
C GLY A 68 14.34 -1.81 1.90
N LEU A 69 14.44 -1.12 0.77
CA LEU A 69 15.32 -1.53 -0.31
C LEU A 69 16.76 -1.05 0.00
N PRO A 70 17.79 -1.70 -0.56
CA PRO A 70 19.18 -1.27 -0.37
C PRO A 70 19.30 0.22 -0.71
N MET A 71 20.15 0.99 0.01
CA MET A 71 20.21 2.47 -0.03
C MET A 71 20.33 3.14 -1.41
N GLN A 72 20.57 2.36 -2.46
CA GLN A 72 20.54 2.80 -3.86
C GLN A 72 19.09 2.95 -4.40
N PHE A 73 18.07 2.43 -3.70
CA PHE A 73 16.68 2.39 -4.12
C PHE A 73 15.71 2.67 -2.93
N ASN A 74 14.64 3.41 -3.22
CA ASN A 74 13.60 3.87 -2.27
C ASN A 74 12.95 2.74 -1.43
N ASN A 75 12.35 3.06 -0.28
CA ASN A 75 11.56 2.09 0.50
C ASN A 75 10.34 1.57 -0.29
N SER A 76 9.90 0.34 0.01
CA SER A 76 8.75 -0.28 -0.62
C SER A 76 7.76 -0.84 0.40
N VAL A 77 6.47 -0.72 0.11
CA VAL A 77 5.37 -1.34 0.86
C VAL A 77 4.70 -2.35 -0.05
N VAL A 78 4.68 -3.60 0.38
CA VAL A 78 4.05 -4.73 -0.32
C VAL A 78 2.74 -5.07 0.36
N ILE A 79 1.66 -4.96 -0.41
CA ILE A 79 0.29 -5.16 0.05
C ILE A 79 -0.25 -6.41 -0.65
N GLN A 80 -0.19 -7.54 0.05
CA GLN A 80 -0.76 -8.82 -0.36
C GLN A 80 -2.28 -8.82 -0.18
#